data_AF-A0A966YE06-F1
#
_entry.id   AF-A0A966YE06-F1
#
_cell.length_a   1.000
_cell.length_b   1.000
_cell.length_c   1.000
_cell.angle_alpha   90.00
_cell.angle_beta   90.00
_cell.angle_gamma   90.00
#
_symmetry.space_group_name_H-M   'P 1'
#
loop_
_entity.id
_entity.type
_entity.pdbx_description
1 polymer ?
#
loop_
_entity_poly.entity_id
_entity_poly.type
_entity_poly.pdbx_seq_one_letter_code
_entity_poly.pdbx_strand_id
1 'polypeptide(L)' 'MKPKRCYDVVIVGGGTAGWTTAAVLSTNKDLNITVVDPSNIPTIGVGESTIPQLNNTHQRMGLDIFKDNM' A
#
# COMPACT_ATOMS: atom_id res chain seq x y z
N MET A 1 19.40 -24.75 8.13
CA MET A 1 18.32 -23.80 7.73
C MET A 1 18.70 -22.43 8.29
N LYS A 2 18.84 -21.38 7.46
CA LYS A 2 19.11 -20.03 7.98
C LYS A 2 17.83 -19.47 8.60
N PRO A 3 17.88 -18.78 9.75
CA PRO A 3 16.69 -18.18 10.34
C PRO A 3 16.11 -17.16 9.36
N LYS A 4 14.80 -17.25 9.12
CA LYS A 4 14.07 -16.31 8.28
C LYS A 4 14.05 -14.97 9.03
N ARG A 5 14.66 -13.93 8.47
CA ARG A 5 14.68 -12.60 9.10
C ARG A 5 13.33 -11.96 8.85
N CYS A 6 12.63 -11.59 9.91
CA CYS A 6 11.46 -10.72 9.85
C CYS A 6 11.87 -9.34 10.36
N TYR A 7 11.59 -8.28 9.60
CA TYR A 7 11.86 -6.90 10.00
C TYR A 7 10.55 -6.18 10.30
N ASP A 8 10.48 -5.51 11.44
CA ASP A 8 9.37 -4.63 11.77
C ASP A 8 9.52 -3.29 11.06
N VAL A 9 8.47 -2.87 10.35
CA VAL A 9 8.40 -1.62 9.60
C VAL A 9 7.21 -0.81 10.11
N VAL A 10 7.49 0.38 10.63
CA VAL A 10 6.46 1.32 11.10
C VAL A 10 6.34 2.46 10.11
N ILE A 11 5.14 2.64 9.56
CA ILE A 11 4.77 3.76 8.67
C ILE A 11 3.99 4.77 9.50
N VAL A 12 4.52 5.98 9.66
CA VAL A 12 3.88 7.06 10.40
C VAL A 12 3.16 7.98 9.42
N GLY A 13 1.83 8.03 9.52
CA GLY A 13 0.94 8.73 8.61
C GLY A 13 0.23 7.78 7.64
N GLY A 14 -1.10 7.90 7.57
CA GLY A 14 -1.92 7.17 6.58
C GLY A 14 -2.08 7.96 5.28
N GLY A 15 -3.34 8.22 4.91
CA GLY A 15 -3.68 8.80 3.61
C GLY A 15 -3.20 7.95 2.43
N THR A 16 -3.23 8.52 1.22
CA THR A 16 -2.84 7.79 -0.01
C THR A 16 -1.40 7.29 0.08
N ALA A 17 -0.46 8.09 0.59
CA ALA A 17 0.95 7.73 0.67
C ALA A 17 1.19 6.53 1.61
N GLY A 18 0.75 6.62 2.87
CA GLY A 18 0.99 5.58 3.87
C GLY A 18 0.37 4.24 3.51
N TRP A 19 -0.90 4.25 3.09
CA TRP A 19 -1.61 3.03 2.71
C TRP A 19 -1.08 2.41 1.41
N THR A 20 -0.70 3.21 0.42
CA THR A 20 -0.07 2.70 -0.82
C THR A 20 1.28 2.05 -0.52
N THR A 21 2.12 2.69 0.32
CA THR A 21 3.39 2.11 0.74
C THR A 21 3.19 0.79 1.50
N ALA A 22 2.26 0.75 2.46
CA ALA A 22 1.95 -0.45 3.22
C ALA A 22 1.50 -1.61 2.32
N ALA A 23 0.58 -1.34 1.38
CA ALA A 23 0.07 -2.33 0.45
C ALA A 23 1.18 -2.90 -0.45
N VAL A 24 2.06 -2.06 -1.01
CA VAL A 24 3.20 -2.54 -1.81
C VAL A 24 4.16 -3.38 -0.96
N LEU A 25 4.51 -2.94 0.25
CA LEU A 25 5.45 -3.65 1.11
C LEU A 25 4.90 -4.98 1.64
N SER A 26 3.58 -5.11 1.81
CA SER A 26 2.91 -6.33 2.30
C SER A 26 3.10 -7.57 1.43
N THR A 27 3.54 -7.36 0.19
CA THR A 27 3.92 -8.40 -0.76
C THR A 27 5.18 -9.15 -0.31
N ASN A 28 6.04 -8.50 0.48
CA ASN A 28 7.20 -9.11 1.09
C ASN A 28 6.84 -9.78 2.43
N LYS A 29 6.93 -11.12 2.47
CA LYS A 29 6.59 -11.94 3.64
C LYS A 29 7.63 -11.90 4.76
N ASP A 30 8.74 -11.20 4.56
CA ASP A 30 9.80 -10.98 5.56
C ASP A 30 9.63 -9.64 6.31
N LEU A 31 8.52 -8.91 6.08
CA LEU A 31 8.21 -7.65 6.73
C LEU A 31 6.95 -7.78 7.60
N ASN A 32 7.02 -7.28 8.82
CA ASN A 32 5.86 -7.04 9.68
C ASN A 32 5.56 -5.53 9.66
N ILE A 33 4.43 -5.14 9.06
CA ILE A 33 4.13 -3.74 8.73
C ILE A 33 3.05 -3.22 9.66
N THR A 34 3.30 -2.06 10.29
CA THR A 34 2.33 -1.32 11.09
C THR A 34 2.16 0.08 10.52
N VAL A 35 0.92 0.53 10.32
CA VAL A 35 0.60 1.91 9.93
C VAL A 35 0.00 2.62 11.13
N VAL A 36 0.56 3.78 11.48
CA VAL A 36 0.02 4.68 12.49
C VAL A 36 -0.68 5.83 11.76
N ASP A 37 -2.00 5.75 11.64
CA ASP A 37 -2.84 6.75 10.97
C ASP A 37 -3.69 7.51 12.00
N PRO A 38 -3.51 8.84 12.15
CA PRO A 38 -4.26 9.63 13.13
C PRO A 38 -5.68 10.02 12.67
N SER A 39 -6.22 9.39 11.61
CA SER A 39 -7.41 9.84 10.85
C SER A 39 -8.75 9.72 11.61
N ASN A 40 -8.87 10.47 12.70
CA ASN A 40 -10.09 10.59 13.49
C ASN A 40 -11.06 11.61 12.88
N ILE A 41 -10.59 12.42 11.92
CA ILE A 41 -11.40 13.40 11.18
C ILE A 41 -11.19 13.14 9.67
N PRO A 42 -12.23 12.71 8.95
CA PRO A 42 -12.12 12.49 7.51
C PRO A 42 -11.92 13.82 6.77
N THR A 43 -11.02 13.83 5.79
CA THR A 43 -10.80 14.98 4.91
C THR A 43 -11.86 15.03 3.80
N ILE A 44 -12.13 16.22 3.27
CA ILE A 44 -12.98 16.38 2.09
C ILE A 44 -12.15 16.07 0.84
N GLY A 45 -12.66 15.17 0.00
CA GLY A 45 -12.05 14.87 -1.30
C GLY A 45 -12.37 15.94 -2.33
N VAL A 46 -11.35 16.48 -3.00
CA VAL A 46 -11.48 17.44 -4.10
C VAL A 46 -11.14 16.85 -5.48
N GLY A 47 -10.78 15.56 -5.50
CA GLY A 47 -10.31 14.85 -6.69
C GLY A 47 -8.79 14.93 -6.86
N GLU A 48 -8.18 13.82 -7.28
CA GLU A 48 -6.75 13.72 -7.58
C GLU A 48 -6.57 13.01 -8.93
N SER A 49 -5.69 13.58 -9.77
CA SER A 49 -5.32 12.97 -11.05
C SER A 49 -4.14 12.02 -10.88
N THR A 50 -4.13 10.94 -11.64
CA THR A 50 -3.05 9.95 -11.65
C THR A 50 -2.49 9.75 -13.07
N ILE A 51 -1.35 9.08 -13.18
CA ILE A 51 -0.72 8.72 -14.46
C ILE A 51 -0.86 7.22 -14.73
N PRO A 52 -0.79 6.75 -16.00
CA PRO A 52 -0.95 5.34 -16.35
C PRO A 52 -0.04 4.36 -15.58
N GLN A 53 1.12 4.83 -15.12
CA GLN A 53 2.09 4.07 -14.34
C GLN A 53 1.53 3.59 -12.99
N LEU A 54 0.43 4.17 -12.50
CA LEU A 54 -0.26 3.67 -11.30
C LEU A 54 -0.69 2.21 -11.44
N ASN A 55 -0.97 1.76 -12.67
CA ASN A 55 -1.31 0.36 -12.96
C ASN A 55 -0.18 -0.60 -12.55
N ASN A 56 1.08 -0.19 -12.68
CA ASN A 56 2.22 -0.99 -12.24
C ASN A 56 2.21 -1.17 -10.72
N THR A 57 1.79 -0.14 -9.98
CA THR A 57 1.66 -0.21 -8.52
C THR A 57 0.54 -1.18 -8.12
N HIS A 58 -0.62 -1.13 -8.80
CA HIS A 58 -1.71 -2.08 -8.56
C HIS A 58 -1.29 -3.53 -8.84
N GLN A 59 -0.59 -3.77 -9.96
CA GLN A 59 -0.05 -5.10 -10.28
C GLN A 59 0.92 -5.60 -9.20
N ARG A 60 1.79 -4.72 -8.67
CA ARG A 60 2.68 -5.08 -7.55
C ARG A 60 1.91 -5.48 -6.31
N MET A 61 0.77 -4.86 -6.03
CA MET A 61 -0.13 -5.23 -4.94
C MET A 61 -0.92 -6.52 -5.21
N GLY A 62 -0.83 -7.09 -6.42
CA GLY A 62 -1.65 -8.23 -6.84
C GLY A 62 -3.10 -7.86 -7.17
N LEU A 63 -3.38 -6.56 -7.37
CA LEU A 63 -4.68 -6.05 -7.78
C LEU A 63 -4.77 -6.08 -9.31
N ASP A 64 -5.78 -6.77 -9.83
CA ASP A 64 -6.10 -6.77 -11.26
C ASP A 64 -7.32 -5.89 -11.49
N ILE A 65 -7.07 -4.70 -12.04
CA ILE A 65 -8.09 -3.67 -12.25
C ILE A 65 -8.80 -3.80 -13.61
N PHE A 66 -8.48 -4.83 -14.42
CA PHE A 66 -9.08 -5.04 -15.74
C PHE A 66 -9.66 -6.45 -15.94
N LYS A 67 -9.68 -7.27 -14.88
CA LYS A 67 -10.08 -8.69 -14.95
C LYS A 67 -11.56 -8.95 -15.28
N ASP A 68 -12.41 -7.93 -15.21
CA ASP A 68 -13.86 -8.07 -15.39
C ASP A 68 -14.37 -7.59 -16.77
N ASN A 69 -13.51 -7.37 -17.77
CA ASN A 69 -13.93 -6.94 -19.12
C ASN A 69 -13.28 -7.72 -20.29
N MET A 70 -12.90 -8.99 -20.10
CA MET A 70 -12.65 -9.96 -21.19
C MET A 70 -13.14 -11.35 -20.82
#